data_AF-X1TLE8-F1
#
_entry.id   AF-X1TLE8-F1
#
_cell.length_a   1.000
_cell.length_b   1.000
_cell.length_c   1.000
_cell.angle_alpha   90.00
_cell.angle_beta   90.00
_cell.angle_gamma   90.00
#
_symmetry.space_group_name_H-M   'P 1'
#
loop_
_entity.id
_entity.type
_entity.pdbx_description
1 polymer ?
#
loop_
_entity_poly.entity_id
_entity_poly.type
_entity_poly.pdbx_seq_one_letter_code
_entity_poly.pdbx_strand_id
1 'polypeptide(L)' 'ALLPYNSSAKAKYELIGLPFLIEDKETQGEEYMSKLSQICNREGLEVQVGA' A
#
# COMPACT_ATOMS: atom_id res chain seq x y z
N ALA A 1 -7.57 -7.89 -0.35
CA ALA A 1 -6.83 -7.32 0.80
C ALA A 1 -6.24 -5.98 0.39
N LEU A 2 -6.25 -4.99 1.27
CA LEU A 2 -5.61 -3.69 1.09
C LEU A 2 -4.25 -3.71 1.79
N LEU A 3 -3.18 -3.41 1.07
CA LEU A 3 -1.82 -3.41 1.61
C LEU A 3 -1.25 -2.00 1.52
N PRO A 4 -0.77 -1.42 2.63
CA PRO A 4 -0.08 -0.15 2.57
C PRO A 4 1.23 -0.28 1.80
N TYR A 5 1.65 0.81 1.18
CA TYR A 5 2.92 0.88 0.48
C TYR A 5 4.09 0.64 1.45
N ASN A 6 4.98 -0.28 1.08
CA ASN A 6 6.19 -0.60 1.82
C ASN A 6 7.40 0.14 1.23
N SER A 7 7.87 1.16 1.96
CA SER A 7 9.04 1.96 1.59
C SER A 7 10.35 1.15 1.48
N SER A 8 10.42 -0.02 2.13
CA SER A 8 11.57 -0.93 2.05
C SER A 8 11.68 -1.65 0.69
N ALA A 9 10.65 -1.60 -0.15
CA ALA A 9 10.70 -2.16 -1.49
C ALA A 9 11.84 -1.55 -2.31
N LYS A 10 12.03 -0.23 -2.22
CA LYS A 10 13.07 0.52 -2.94
C LYS A 10 14.48 -0.05 -2.74
N ALA A 11 14.83 -0.41 -1.50
CA ALA A 11 16.16 -0.92 -1.17
C ALA A 11 16.53 -2.19 -1.95
N LYS A 12 15.54 -3.03 -2.28
CA LYS A 12 15.76 -4.24 -3.07
C LYS A 12 16.04 -3.93 -4.53
N TYR A 13 15.37 -2.93 -5.09
CA TYR A 13 15.57 -2.50 -6.48
C TYR A 13 16.92 -1.80 -6.66
N GLU A 14 17.31 -0.96 -5.68
CA GLU A 14 18.64 -0.36 -5.62
C GLU A 14 19.74 -1.43 -5.56
N LEU A 15 19.55 -2.49 -4.77
CA LEU A 15 20.51 -3.59 -4.65
C LEU A 15 20.77 -4.32 -5.98
N ILE A 16 19.74 -4.50 -6.80
CA ILE A 16 19.83 -5.22 -8.08
C ILE A 16 20.05 -4.29 -9.28
N GLY A 17 20.31 -3.00 -9.04
CA GLY A 17 20.60 -2.02 -10.09
C GLY A 17 19.43 -1.73 -11.02
N LEU A 18 18.19 -1.97 -10.58
CA LEU A 18 16.99 -1.72 -11.39
C LEU A 18 16.30 -0.41 -10.97
N PRO A 19 15.69 0.31 -11.93
CA PRO A 19 14.95 1.51 -11.61
C PRO A 19 13.72 1.18 -10.74
N PHE A 20 13.48 2.01 -9.72
CA PHE A 20 12.30 1.93 -8.88
C PHE A 20 11.33 3.09 -9.23
N LEU A 21 10.29 2.78 -10.00
CA LEU A 21 9.42 3.76 -10.67
C LEU A 21 8.10 4.06 -9.93
N ILE A 22 8.07 3.89 -8.61
CA ILE A 22 6.92 4.30 -7.80
C ILE A 22 7.17 5.72 -7.27
N GLU A 23 6.30 6.65 -7.66
CA GLU A 23 6.44 8.08 -7.37
C GLU A 23 5.86 8.44 -5.98
N ASP A 24 4.72 7.86 -5.61
CA ASP A 24 4.09 8.02 -4.29
C ASP A 24 4.71 7.05 -3.28
N LYS A 25 5.59 7.60 -2.44
CA LYS A 25 6.49 6.84 -1.54
C LYS A 25 6.07 6.87 -0.08
N GLU A 26 4.98 7.54 0.25
CA GLU A 26 4.48 7.58 1.62
C GLU A 26 3.68 6.34 1.94
N THR A 27 4.07 5.66 3.01
CA THR A 27 3.27 4.58 3.59
C THR A 27 1.95 5.18 4.07
N GLN A 28 0.84 4.65 3.56
CA GLN A 28 -0.48 5.11 3.96
C GLN A 28 -0.71 4.81 5.44
N GLY A 29 -1.16 5.82 6.20
CA GLY A 29 -1.49 5.68 7.61
C GLY A 29 -2.71 4.80 7.85
N GLU A 30 -2.83 4.28 9.07
CA GLU A 30 -3.92 3.39 9.49
C GLU A 30 -5.31 4.02 9.26
N GLU A 31 -5.47 5.30 9.58
CA GLU A 31 -6.73 6.03 9.37
C GLU A 31 -7.15 6.03 7.90
N TYR A 32 -6.19 6.27 6.99
CA TYR A 32 -6.45 6.27 5.56
C TYR A 32 -6.85 4.87 5.07
N MET A 33 -6.11 3.84 5.48
CA MET A 33 -6.40 2.46 5.10
C MET A 33 -7.75 1.98 5.64
N SER A 34 -8.13 2.40 6.84
CA SER A 34 -9.43 2.14 7.43
C SER A 34 -10.58 2.78 6.64
N LYS A 35 -10.43 4.07 6.26
CA LYS A 35 -11.40 4.74 5.37
C LYS A 35 -11.53 4.02 4.03
N LEU A 36 -10.42 3.59 3.44
CA LEU A 36 -10.42 2.88 2.16
C LEU A 36 -11.16 1.53 2.28
N SER A 37 -10.95 0.80 3.37
CA SER A 37 -11.67 -0.45 3.67
C SER A 37 -13.19 -0.23 3.77
N GLN A 38 -13.62 0.84 4.46
CA GLN A 38 -15.04 1.19 4.56
C GLN A 38 -15.67 1.49 3.20
N ILE A 39 -14.94 2.18 2.31
CA ILE A 39 -15.40 2.44 0.94
C ILE A 39 -15.59 1.12 0.18
N CYS A 40 -14.60 0.24 0.19
CA CYS A 40 -14.69 -1.07 -0.47
C CYS A 40 -15.88 -1.90 0.05
N ASN A 41 -16.05 -1.96 1.38
CA ASN A 41 -17.15 -2.71 1.99
C ASN A 41 -18.53 -2.14 1.60
N ARG A 42 -18.65 -0.81 1.46
CA ARG A 42 -19.90 -0.18 0.98
C ARG A 42 -20.24 -0.57 -0.45
N GLU A 43 -19.25 -0.75 -1.30
CA GLU A 43 -19.44 -1.20 -2.69
C GLU A 43 -19.61 -2.74 -2.78
N GLY A 44 -19.76 -3.43 -1.65
CA GLY A 44 -19.97 -4.88 -1.60
C GLY A 44 -18.68 -5.71 -1.74
N LEU A 45 -17.51 -5.08 -1.66
CA LEU A 45 -16.22 -5.78 -1.68
C LEU A 45 -15.80 -6.11 -0.25
N GLU A 46 -15.69 -7.39 0.06
CA GLU A 46 -15.14 -7.84 1.34
C GLU A 46 -13.61 -7.67 1.34
N VAL A 47 -13.10 -6.73 2.13
CA VAL A 47 -11.65 -6.45 2.19
C VAL A 47 -11.11 -6.43 3.61
N GLN A 48 -9.88 -6.91 3.75
CA GLN A 48 -9.08 -6.83 4.97
C GLN A 48 -7.87 -5.94 4.72
N VAL A 49 -7.54 -5.08 5.68
CA VAL A 49 -6.28 -4.31 5.66
C VAL A 49 -5.18 -5.23 6.21
N GLY A 50 -4.18 -5.50 5.38
CA GLY A 50 -3.01 -6.29 5.78
C GLY A 50 -1.99 -5.42 6.50
N ALA A 51 -1.29 -6.04 7.46
CA ALA A 51 -0.17 -5.46 8.19
C ALA A 51 1.15 -5.61 7.42
#